data_AF-A0A7V1BPC0-F1
#
_entry.id   AF-A0A7V1BPC0-F1
#
_cell.length_a   1.000
_cell.length_b   1.000
_cell.length_c   1.000
_cell.angle_alpha   90.00
_cell.angle_beta   90.00
_cell.angle_gamma   90.00
#
_symmetry.space_group_name_H-M   'P 1'
#
loop_
_entity.id
_entity.type
_entity.pdbx_description
1 polymer ?
#
loop_
_entity_poly.entity_id
_entity_poly.type
_entity_poly.pdbx_seq_one_letter_code
_entity_poly.pdbx_strand_id
1 'polypeptide(L)'
;MDVFATSIGAGLGCGTPSIATCLQAEQAEHSRITGVMTDSKTSDKSIFRCVITPRYTDLDTWRHVNNSRIYQLHQEARLQAHLDRFGPDSWFSDGVRLRPLRTITDYRLVTWYGSNVEAQVQVLACATDSYRVRSELYQNGDHVGTQECVMGAFEQGQRVDVPADIRSSLAAAVNGECDQLPAPDYRNHLTGARDFAVIQQLTPRYADMDADSQRSEAALARYMEQARFGAIRHLDLGGLGILIASADISYEHYRPGWEPVTLAAGISRIGNSSFVFTGCALGDDGVQASANSVMVVIDRATDRPTPLPDAVREQLAGLRIQPSGGAEL
;
A
#
# COMPACT_ATOMS: atom_id res chain seq x y z
N MET A 1 -15.66 -48.10 30.45
CA MET A 1 -16.71 -48.58 29.53
C MET A 1 -16.71 -47.64 28.34
N ASP A 2 -15.80 -47.68 27.38
CA ASP A 2 -15.12 -48.78 26.66
C ASP A 2 -16.02 -49.60 25.72
N VAL A 3 -15.47 -49.78 24.50
CA VAL A 3 -15.80 -50.69 23.37
C VAL A 3 -16.95 -50.22 22.44
N PHE A 4 -16.80 -50.03 21.12
CA PHE A 4 -16.01 -50.71 20.06
C PHE A 4 -15.37 -49.68 19.09
N ALA A 5 -14.13 -49.76 18.56
CA ALA A 5 -13.22 -50.83 18.18
C ALA A 5 -13.67 -51.69 16.98
N THR A 6 -13.21 -51.33 15.77
CA THR A 6 -12.96 -52.31 14.70
C THR A 6 -11.67 -51.94 13.97
N SER A 7 -10.74 -52.89 13.99
CA SER A 7 -9.44 -52.91 13.36
C SER A 7 -9.54 -53.30 11.89
N ILE A 8 -8.65 -52.75 11.05
CA ILE A 8 -8.16 -53.43 9.84
C ILE A 8 -6.65 -53.26 9.83
N GLY A 9 -5.95 -54.41 9.81
CA GLY A 9 -4.50 -54.49 9.87
C GLY A 9 -3.80 -54.50 8.52
N ALA A 10 -2.56 -54.03 8.58
CA ALA A 10 -1.35 -54.49 7.90
C ALA A 10 -1.37 -54.86 6.40
N GLY A 11 -0.60 -54.07 5.65
CA GLY A 11 0.53 -54.61 4.87
C GLY A 11 0.39 -54.50 3.35
N LEU A 12 1.05 -53.49 2.77
CA LEU A 12 1.72 -53.54 1.47
C LEU A 12 2.72 -52.39 1.42
N GLY A 13 4.01 -52.74 1.41
CA GLY A 13 5.11 -51.78 1.35
C GLY A 13 5.19 -51.11 -0.02
N CYS A 14 5.21 -49.78 -0.01
CA CYS A 14 5.69 -48.97 -1.11
C CYS A 14 6.47 -47.82 -0.47
N GLY A 15 7.80 -47.82 -0.63
CA GLY A 15 8.66 -46.81 -0.04
C GLY A 15 8.35 -45.45 -0.64
N THR A 16 7.71 -44.58 0.14
CA THR A 16 7.62 -43.15 -0.18
C THR A 16 9.02 -42.54 -0.07
N PRO A 17 9.54 -41.87 -1.11
CA PRO A 17 10.78 -41.13 -0.98
C PRO A 17 10.59 -39.99 0.03
N SER A 18 11.63 -39.67 0.79
CA SER A 18 11.54 -38.58 1.77
C SER A 18 11.43 -37.24 1.04
N ILE A 19 10.84 -36.24 1.71
CA ILE A 19 10.69 -34.86 1.23
C ILE A 19 12.04 -34.28 0.72
N ALA A 20 13.17 -34.75 1.26
CA ALA A 20 14.50 -34.33 0.82
C ALA A 20 14.86 -34.80 -0.60
N THR A 21 14.31 -35.92 -1.08
CA THR A 21 14.58 -36.46 -2.41
C THR A 21 13.77 -35.75 -3.51
N CYS A 22 12.57 -35.24 -3.19
CA CYS A 22 11.80 -34.40 -4.13
C CYS A 22 12.42 -33.01 -4.32
N LEU A 23 12.95 -32.40 -3.25
CA LEU A 23 13.59 -31.08 -3.31
C LEU A 23 14.87 -31.06 -4.17
N GLN A 24 15.62 -32.16 -4.23
CA GLN A 24 16.82 -32.26 -5.05
C GLN A 24 16.52 -32.48 -6.55
N ALA A 25 15.36 -33.09 -6.89
CA ALA A 25 14.95 -33.26 -8.28
C ALA A 25 14.43 -31.95 -8.90
N GLU A 26 13.71 -31.12 -8.14
CA GLU A 26 13.22 -29.81 -8.61
C GLU A 26 14.34 -28.78 -8.81
N GLN A 27 15.41 -28.84 -8.00
CA GLN A 27 16.59 -27.99 -8.17
C GLN A 27 17.43 -28.33 -9.41
N ALA A 28 17.47 -29.61 -9.81
CA ALA A 28 18.21 -30.06 -11.00
C ALA A 28 17.49 -29.70 -12.33
N GLU A 29 16.16 -29.56 -12.31
CA GLU A 29 15.36 -29.25 -13.50
C GLU A 29 15.23 -27.73 -13.73
N HIS A 30 15.21 -26.90 -12.67
CA HIS A 30 15.26 -25.43 -12.78
C HIS A 30 16.59 -24.90 -13.33
N SER A 31 17.69 -25.64 -13.15
CA SER A 31 19.01 -25.23 -13.62
C SER A 31 19.23 -25.44 -15.13
N ARG A 32 18.30 -26.12 -15.83
CA ARG A 32 18.39 -26.37 -17.29
C ARG A 32 17.59 -25.40 -18.17
N ILE A 33 16.73 -24.55 -17.61
CA ILE A 33 15.85 -23.65 -18.39
C ILE A 33 16.37 -22.20 -18.45
N THR A 34 17.35 -21.82 -17.63
CA THR A 34 17.92 -20.47 -17.63
C THR A 34 19.29 -20.45 -18.31
N GLY A 35 19.28 -20.35 -19.64
CA GLY A 35 20.45 -19.94 -20.40
C GLY A 35 20.81 -18.49 -20.06
N VAL A 36 21.69 -18.30 -19.08
CA VAL A 36 22.25 -17.00 -18.72
C VAL A 36 23.26 -16.61 -19.79
N MET A 37 22.87 -15.70 -20.69
CA MET A 37 23.85 -14.87 -21.39
C MET A 37 24.41 -13.85 -20.39
N THR A 38 25.65 -14.07 -19.97
CA THR A 38 26.41 -13.12 -19.16
C THR A 38 26.81 -11.95 -20.03
N ASP A 39 25.99 -10.90 -20.07
CA ASP A 39 26.44 -9.59 -20.55
C ASP A 39 26.94 -8.79 -19.34
N SER A 40 28.26 -8.63 -19.30
CA SER A 40 28.99 -7.87 -18.29
C SER A 40 28.71 -6.36 -18.48
N LYS A 41 27.54 -5.91 -18.04
CA LYS A 41 27.30 -4.50 -17.71
C LYS A 41 27.50 -4.34 -16.21
N THR A 42 28.38 -3.43 -15.83
CA THR A 42 28.47 -2.88 -14.48
C THR A 42 27.07 -2.52 -13.99
N SER A 43 26.48 -3.40 -13.17
CA SER A 43 25.13 -3.22 -12.64
C SER A 43 25.14 -1.96 -11.78
N ASP A 44 24.27 -1.03 -12.15
CA ASP A 44 23.95 0.11 -11.31
C ASP A 44 23.25 -0.43 -10.04
N LYS A 45 24.03 -0.78 -9.02
CA LYS A 45 23.55 -1.33 -7.73
C LYS A 45 22.62 -0.38 -6.96
N SER A 46 22.42 0.82 -7.48
CA SER A 46 21.60 1.85 -6.84
C SER A 46 20.10 1.73 -7.16
N ILE A 47 19.73 1.11 -8.29
CA ILE A 47 18.35 0.92 -8.72
C ILE A 47 18.02 -0.57 -8.75
N PHE A 48 17.15 -1.01 -7.85
CA PHE A 48 16.59 -2.35 -7.90
C PHE A 48 15.48 -2.42 -8.96
N ARG A 49 15.38 -3.53 -9.70
CA ARG A 49 14.37 -3.75 -10.73
C ARG A 49 13.72 -5.10 -10.55
N CYS A 50 12.39 -5.15 -10.65
CA CYS A 50 11.65 -6.40 -10.68
C CYS A 50 10.45 -6.34 -11.61
N VAL A 51 9.79 -7.48 -11.80
CA VAL A 51 8.60 -7.62 -12.63
C VAL A 51 7.51 -8.24 -11.79
N ILE A 52 6.31 -7.63 -11.80
CA ILE A 52 5.15 -8.09 -11.05
C ILE A 52 3.99 -8.26 -12.02
N THR A 53 3.35 -9.43 -11.99
CA THR A 53 2.21 -9.76 -12.86
C THR A 53 0.89 -9.48 -12.13
N PRO A 54 0.04 -8.57 -12.64
CA PRO A 54 -1.30 -8.38 -12.09
C PRO A 54 -2.14 -9.66 -12.16
N ARG A 55 -2.93 -9.91 -11.13
CA ARG A 55 -3.84 -11.05 -11.02
C ARG A 55 -5.24 -10.66 -11.48
N TYR A 56 -6.06 -11.64 -11.82
CA TYR A 56 -7.47 -11.39 -12.13
C TYR A 56 -8.23 -10.69 -10.98
N THR A 57 -7.88 -11.03 -9.74
CA THR A 57 -8.46 -10.42 -8.52
C THR A 57 -8.03 -8.97 -8.28
N ASP A 58 -7.08 -8.48 -9.08
CA ASP A 58 -6.57 -7.11 -8.97
C ASP A 58 -7.47 -6.13 -9.71
N LEU A 59 -8.43 -6.62 -10.50
CA LEU A 59 -9.30 -5.81 -11.33
C LEU A 59 -10.48 -5.21 -10.57
N ASP A 60 -10.88 -4.01 -10.98
CA ASP A 60 -12.14 -3.40 -10.57
C ASP A 60 -13.28 -3.66 -11.58
N THR A 61 -14.44 -3.04 -11.32
CA THR A 61 -15.64 -3.18 -12.18
C THR A 61 -15.46 -2.59 -13.58
N TRP A 62 -14.45 -1.76 -13.81
CA TRP A 62 -14.10 -1.21 -15.11
C TRP A 62 -13.05 -2.06 -15.83
N ARG A 63 -12.64 -3.18 -15.22
CA ARG A 63 -11.70 -4.18 -15.74
C ARG A 63 -10.26 -3.67 -15.87
N HIS A 64 -9.92 -2.61 -15.14
CA HIS A 64 -8.55 -2.15 -14.96
C HIS A 64 -8.04 -2.58 -13.59
N VAL A 65 -6.72 -2.59 -13.40
CA VAL A 65 -6.14 -2.85 -12.09
C VAL A 65 -6.60 -1.76 -11.13
N ASN A 66 -7.26 -2.17 -10.05
CA ASN A 66 -7.79 -1.27 -9.02
C ASN A 66 -6.64 -0.44 -8.41
N ASN A 67 -6.90 0.83 -8.13
CA ASN A 67 -5.90 1.75 -7.55
C ASN A 67 -5.34 1.24 -6.20
N SER A 68 -6.17 0.67 -5.32
CA SER A 68 -5.70 0.02 -4.08
C SER A 68 -4.77 -1.16 -4.33
N ARG A 69 -4.82 -1.75 -5.53
CA ARG A 69 -3.94 -2.83 -5.93
C ARG A 69 -2.68 -2.33 -6.62
N ILE A 70 -2.73 -1.23 -7.36
CA ILE A 70 -1.53 -0.50 -7.80
C ILE A 70 -0.68 -0.08 -6.59
N TYR A 71 -1.31 0.42 -5.51
CA TYR A 71 -0.63 0.67 -4.24
C TYR A 71 0.14 -0.55 -3.73
N GLN A 72 -0.47 -1.74 -3.79
CA GLN A 72 0.15 -2.99 -3.35
C GLN A 72 1.25 -3.47 -4.30
N LEU A 73 1.20 -3.13 -5.59
CA LEU A 73 2.34 -3.37 -6.50
C LEU A 73 3.56 -2.55 -6.09
N HIS A 74 3.38 -1.30 -5.66
CA HIS A 74 4.47 -0.49 -5.09
C HIS A 74 5.01 -1.11 -3.78
N GLN A 75 4.12 -1.60 -2.92
CA GLN A 75 4.49 -2.29 -1.70
C GLN A 75 5.33 -3.55 -1.98
N GLU A 76 4.86 -4.40 -2.90
CA GLU A 76 5.55 -5.62 -3.32
C GLU A 76 6.93 -5.31 -3.94
N ALA A 77 7.02 -4.28 -4.78
CA ALA A 77 8.29 -3.84 -5.35
C ALA A 77 9.30 -3.45 -4.26
N ARG A 78 8.85 -2.70 -3.23
CA ARG A 78 9.71 -2.36 -2.08
C ARG A 78 10.13 -3.58 -1.29
N LEU A 79 9.23 -4.54 -1.08
CA LEU A 79 9.54 -5.77 -0.36
C LEU A 79 10.56 -6.62 -1.13
N GLN A 80 10.42 -6.77 -2.44
CA GLN A 80 11.40 -7.48 -3.26
C GLN A 80 12.77 -6.77 -3.26
N ALA A 81 12.80 -5.43 -3.31
CA ALA A 81 14.04 -4.67 -3.19
C ALA A 81 14.70 -4.83 -1.81
N HIS A 82 13.89 -4.99 -0.76
CA HIS A 82 14.36 -5.27 0.59
C HIS A 82 14.98 -6.67 0.68
N LEU A 83 14.29 -7.70 0.15
CA LEU A 83 14.79 -9.08 0.11
C LEU A 83 16.06 -9.24 -0.72
N ASP A 84 16.16 -8.56 -1.86
CA ASP A 84 17.37 -8.55 -2.69
C ASP A 84 18.58 -8.00 -1.93
N ARG A 85 18.36 -6.96 -1.12
CA ARG A 85 19.43 -6.27 -0.39
C ARG A 85 19.83 -6.97 0.91
N PHE A 86 18.87 -7.54 1.64
CA PHE A 86 19.08 -8.05 3.00
C PHE A 86 18.93 -9.57 3.14
N GLY A 87 18.56 -10.26 2.05
CA GLY A 87 18.43 -11.70 1.98
C GLY A 87 16.99 -12.19 2.04
N PRO A 88 16.75 -13.45 1.61
CA PRO A 88 15.40 -14.00 1.44
C PRO A 88 14.60 -14.15 2.74
N ASP A 89 15.26 -14.10 3.90
CA ASP A 89 14.61 -14.21 5.22
C ASP A 89 14.29 -12.85 5.86
N SER A 90 14.63 -11.74 5.21
CA SER A 90 14.46 -10.40 5.78
C SER A 90 13.04 -9.84 5.68
N TRP A 91 12.08 -10.58 5.11
CA TRP A 91 10.67 -10.18 5.04
C TRP A 91 9.99 -10.14 6.41
N PHE A 92 10.58 -10.73 7.45
CA PHE A 92 10.09 -10.70 8.82
C PHE A 92 11.23 -10.42 9.82
N SER A 93 10.85 -10.07 11.05
CA SER A 93 11.78 -9.88 12.15
C SER A 93 11.08 -10.08 13.49
N ASP A 94 11.71 -10.86 14.36
CA ASP A 94 11.30 -11.04 15.77
C ASP A 94 11.70 -9.86 16.66
N GLY A 95 12.58 -8.97 16.17
CA GLY A 95 13.04 -7.77 16.87
C GLY A 95 12.50 -6.50 16.20
N VAL A 96 13.37 -5.86 15.42
CA VAL A 96 13.06 -4.59 14.74
C VAL A 96 12.41 -4.83 13.38
N ARG A 97 11.24 -4.23 13.16
CA ARG A 97 10.46 -4.30 11.92
C ARG A 97 10.51 -2.97 11.18
N LEU A 98 10.73 -3.00 9.86
CA LEU A 98 10.72 -1.79 9.02
C LEU A 98 9.33 -1.60 8.41
N ARG A 99 8.71 -0.43 8.64
CA ARG A 99 7.32 -0.16 8.23
C ARG A 99 7.17 1.26 7.67
N PRO A 100 6.21 1.52 6.77
CA PRO A 100 5.96 2.87 6.31
C PRO A 100 5.46 3.77 7.44
N LEU A 101 5.96 5.00 7.47
CA LEU A 101 5.41 6.11 8.25
C LEU A 101 4.46 6.95 7.39
N ARG A 102 4.76 7.03 6.09
CA ARG A 102 3.96 7.76 5.11
C ARG A 102 4.23 7.25 3.70
N THR A 103 3.20 7.17 2.87
CA THR A 103 3.30 6.87 1.45
C THR A 103 2.54 7.91 0.64
N ILE A 104 3.15 8.47 -0.40
CA ILE A 104 2.51 9.35 -1.38
C ILE A 104 2.55 8.61 -2.72
N THR A 105 1.38 8.25 -3.23
CA THR A 105 1.22 7.51 -4.49
C THR A 105 0.58 8.40 -5.52
N ASP A 106 1.28 8.69 -6.60
CA ASP A 106 0.75 9.39 -7.76
C ASP A 106 0.40 8.40 -8.86
N TYR A 107 -0.88 8.38 -9.23
CA TYR A 107 -1.43 7.51 -10.27
C TYR A 107 -1.38 8.28 -11.60
N ARG A 108 -0.54 7.82 -12.53
CA ARG A 108 -0.28 8.53 -13.79
C ARG A 108 -1.11 8.01 -14.94
N LEU A 109 -1.20 6.69 -15.07
CA LEU A 109 -1.93 6.02 -16.15
C LEU A 109 -2.63 4.76 -15.63
N VAL A 110 -3.59 4.28 -16.42
CA VAL A 110 -4.32 3.05 -16.14
C VAL A 110 -3.41 1.85 -16.32
N THR A 111 -3.41 0.95 -15.34
CA THR A 111 -2.70 -0.34 -15.40
C THR A 111 -3.67 -1.45 -15.78
N TRP A 112 -3.25 -2.35 -16.66
CA TRP A 112 -4.07 -3.39 -17.25
C TRP A 112 -3.67 -4.79 -16.82
N TYR A 113 -4.65 -5.70 -16.81
CA TYR A 113 -4.41 -7.14 -16.72
C TYR A 113 -3.92 -7.70 -18.06
N GLY A 114 -3.16 -8.80 -18.01
CA GLY A 114 -2.65 -9.50 -19.21
C GLY A 114 -1.26 -9.07 -19.66
N SER A 115 -0.66 -8.07 -19.02
CA SER A 115 0.74 -7.67 -19.21
C SER A 115 1.44 -7.41 -17.89
N ASN A 116 2.74 -7.66 -17.86
CA ASN A 116 3.58 -7.45 -16.69
C ASN A 116 3.73 -5.96 -16.35
N VAL A 117 3.95 -5.67 -15.07
CA VAL A 117 4.35 -4.36 -14.57
C VAL A 117 5.81 -4.44 -14.16
N GLU A 118 6.63 -3.58 -14.74
CA GLU A 118 8.04 -3.42 -14.39
C GLU A 118 8.14 -2.40 -13.26
N ALA A 119 8.89 -2.72 -12.21
CA ALA A 119 9.10 -1.83 -11.08
C ALA A 119 10.58 -1.44 -10.96
N GLN A 120 10.82 -0.18 -10.62
CA GLN A 120 12.14 0.33 -10.25
C GLN A 120 12.08 0.87 -8.81
N VAL A 121 13.05 0.54 -7.97
CA VAL A 121 13.09 0.95 -6.57
C VAL A 121 14.44 1.55 -6.22
N GLN A 122 14.42 2.73 -5.60
CA GLN A 122 15.60 3.53 -5.27
C GLN A 122 15.52 4.05 -3.84
N VAL A 123 16.64 4.03 -3.12
CA VAL A 123 16.76 4.67 -1.80
C VAL A 123 17.16 6.12 -2.03
N LEU A 124 16.32 7.07 -1.61
CA LEU A 124 16.55 8.50 -1.84
C LEU A 124 17.33 9.19 -0.70
N ALA A 125 17.12 8.72 0.53
CA ALA A 125 17.78 9.27 1.71
C ALA A 125 17.75 8.26 2.86
N CYS A 126 18.72 8.35 3.76
CA CYS A 126 18.78 7.54 4.96
C CYS A 126 19.20 8.41 6.15
N ALA A 127 18.30 8.56 7.13
CA ALA A 127 18.52 9.23 8.39
C ALA A 127 18.73 8.21 9.52
N THR A 128 18.86 8.67 10.77
CA THR A 128 19.05 7.79 11.93
C THR A 128 17.83 6.92 12.21
N ASP A 129 16.62 7.48 12.16
CA ASP A 129 15.37 6.84 12.59
C ASP A 129 14.45 6.48 11.42
N SER A 130 14.83 6.84 10.19
CA SER A 130 13.99 6.72 9.00
C SER A 130 14.81 6.69 7.71
N TYR A 131 14.18 6.24 6.62
CA TYR A 131 14.76 6.32 5.28
C TYR A 131 13.66 6.53 4.23
N ARG A 132 14.03 7.06 3.07
CA ARG A 132 13.11 7.32 1.95
C ARG A 132 13.37 6.38 0.80
N VAL A 133 12.31 5.82 0.25
CA VAL A 133 12.34 4.95 -0.92
C VAL A 133 11.35 5.47 -1.95
N ARG A 134 11.77 5.54 -3.20
CA ARG A 134 10.88 5.76 -4.35
C ARG A 134 10.73 4.46 -5.11
N SER A 135 9.50 4.16 -5.49
CA SER A 135 9.18 3.09 -6.42
C SER A 135 8.44 3.66 -7.62
N GLU A 136 8.85 3.28 -8.82
CA GLU A 136 8.21 3.67 -10.08
C GLU A 136 7.73 2.42 -10.79
N LEU A 137 6.51 2.46 -11.31
CA LEU A 137 5.89 1.37 -12.05
C LEU A 137 5.76 1.74 -13.51
N TYR A 138 6.11 0.80 -14.38
CA TYR A 138 6.02 0.92 -15.83
C TYR A 138 5.23 -0.26 -16.40
N GLN A 139 4.39 -0.02 -17.40
CA GLN A 139 3.71 -1.08 -18.14
C GLN A 139 3.79 -0.79 -19.62
N ASN A 140 4.29 -1.74 -20.41
CA ASN A 140 4.49 -1.60 -21.85
C ASN A 140 5.33 -0.37 -22.25
N GLY A 141 6.28 0.03 -21.39
CA GLY A 141 7.13 1.21 -21.58
C GLY A 141 6.57 2.52 -21.01
N ASP A 142 5.29 2.56 -20.63
CA ASP A 142 4.66 3.76 -20.07
C ASP A 142 4.80 3.82 -18.55
N HIS A 143 5.09 5.01 -18.00
CA HIS A 143 5.17 5.24 -16.56
C HIS A 143 3.76 5.35 -15.96
N VAL A 144 3.30 4.31 -15.27
CA VAL A 144 1.92 4.20 -14.77
C VAL A 144 1.73 4.75 -13.34
N GLY A 145 2.77 4.78 -12.52
CA GLY A 145 2.66 5.35 -11.18
C GLY A 145 3.98 5.50 -10.45
N THR A 146 4.01 6.45 -9.52
CA THR A 146 5.14 6.71 -8.63
C THR A 146 4.66 6.61 -7.19
N GLN A 147 5.45 5.98 -6.32
CA GLN A 147 5.21 6.03 -4.88
C GLN A 147 6.49 6.39 -4.14
N GLU A 148 6.40 7.46 -3.35
CA GLU A 148 7.39 7.83 -2.35
C GLU A 148 6.97 7.35 -0.98
N CYS A 149 7.87 6.66 -0.29
CA CYS A 149 7.63 6.03 0.98
C CYS A 149 8.69 6.47 1.99
N VAL A 150 8.24 7.05 3.11
CA VAL A 150 9.07 7.23 4.30
C VAL A 150 8.92 5.97 5.14
N MET A 151 10.01 5.26 5.36
CA MET A 151 10.07 4.06 6.19
C MET A 151 10.68 4.39 7.55
N GLY A 152 10.22 3.69 8.59
CA GLY A 152 10.75 3.78 9.95
C GLY A 152 10.93 2.39 10.55
N ALA A 153 11.67 2.33 11.66
CA ALA A 153 11.91 1.11 12.41
C ALA A 153 11.04 1.06 13.68
N PHE A 154 10.55 -0.14 13.99
CA PHE A 154 9.68 -0.39 15.13
C PHE A 154 10.12 -1.62 15.91
N GLU A 155 10.19 -1.50 17.23
CA GLU A 155 10.39 -2.62 18.16
C GLU A 155 9.24 -2.60 19.17
N GLN A 156 8.52 -3.72 19.31
CA GLN A 156 7.34 -3.82 20.20
C GLN A 156 6.31 -2.69 19.98
N GLY A 157 6.14 -2.24 18.73
CA GLY A 157 5.21 -1.17 18.35
C GLY A 157 5.70 0.25 18.64
N GLN A 158 6.90 0.42 19.22
CA GLN A 158 7.51 1.72 19.48
C GLN A 158 8.53 2.09 18.40
N ARG A 159 8.65 3.39 18.09
CA ARG A 159 9.66 3.87 17.16
C ARG A 159 11.05 3.74 17.77
N VAL A 160 11.97 3.17 16.98
CA VAL A 160 13.39 3.04 17.29
C VAL A 160 14.22 3.56 16.12
N ASP A 161 15.52 3.69 16.34
CA ASP A 161 16.47 3.97 15.27
C ASP A 161 16.49 2.81 14.26
N VAL A 162 16.80 3.11 12.99
CA VAL A 162 17.03 2.07 11.99
C VAL A 162 18.30 1.29 12.39
N PRO A 163 18.26 -0.06 12.43
CA PRO A 163 19.42 -0.87 12.83
C PRO A 163 20.69 -0.46 12.09
N ALA A 164 21.82 -0.38 12.80
CA ALA A 164 23.03 0.27 12.30
C ALA A 164 23.59 -0.38 11.02
N ASP A 165 23.47 -1.69 10.89
CA ASP A 165 23.84 -2.48 9.71
C ASP A 165 22.91 -2.16 8.52
N ILE A 166 21.59 -2.15 8.75
CA ILE A 166 20.59 -1.78 7.74
C ILE A 166 20.82 -0.33 7.29
N ARG A 167 20.96 0.60 8.22
CA ARG A 167 21.22 2.02 7.97
C ARG A 167 22.51 2.22 7.17
N SER A 168 23.59 1.52 7.51
CA SER A 168 24.86 1.62 6.76
C SER A 168 24.71 1.11 5.32
N SER A 169 24.00 0.00 5.13
CA SER A 169 23.71 -0.55 3.80
C SER A 169 22.84 0.38 2.96
N LEU A 170 21.78 0.96 3.54
CA LEU A 170 20.90 1.92 2.88
C LEU A 170 21.61 3.23 2.54
N ALA A 171 22.41 3.77 3.46
CA ALA A 171 23.19 4.99 3.24
C ALA A 171 24.17 4.83 2.07
N ALA A 172 24.80 3.66 1.93
CA ALA A 172 25.68 3.36 0.80
C ALA A 172 24.93 3.19 -0.54
N ALA A 173 23.61 2.93 -0.49
CA ALA A 173 22.75 2.76 -1.66
C ALA A 173 21.96 4.01 -2.04
N VAL A 174 22.11 5.12 -1.31
CA VAL A 174 21.42 6.38 -1.61
C VAL A 174 21.76 6.84 -3.02
N ASN A 175 20.74 6.98 -3.86
CA ASN A 175 20.86 7.50 -5.20
C ASN A 175 19.57 8.24 -5.59
N GLY A 176 19.73 9.33 -6.34
CA GLY A 176 18.63 10.20 -6.76
C GLY A 176 18.44 11.42 -5.86
N GLU A 177 17.60 12.33 -6.34
CA GLU A 177 17.26 13.56 -5.63
C GLU A 177 16.16 13.29 -4.60
N CYS A 178 16.35 13.86 -3.41
CA CYS A 178 15.44 13.73 -2.29
C CYS A 178 14.63 15.02 -2.10
N ASP A 179 13.66 15.25 -2.99
CA ASP A 179 12.79 16.43 -2.95
C ASP A 179 12.02 16.53 -1.65
N GLN A 180 11.77 17.74 -1.16
CA GLN A 180 10.96 17.92 0.04
C GLN A 180 9.53 17.41 -0.20
N LEU A 181 9.06 16.48 0.64
CA LEU A 181 7.68 16.03 0.59
C LEU A 181 6.75 17.15 1.08
N PRO A 182 5.52 17.26 0.52
CA PRO A 182 4.51 18.18 1.04
C PRO A 182 4.27 17.97 2.53
N ALA A 183 3.99 19.04 3.28
CA ALA A 183 3.61 18.91 4.69
C ALA A 183 2.31 18.09 4.83
N PRO A 184 2.21 17.17 5.83
CA PRO A 184 1.01 16.36 6.03
C PRO A 184 -0.09 17.14 6.78
N ASP A 185 -0.44 18.33 6.30
CA ASP A 185 -1.32 19.28 7.01
C ASP A 185 -2.73 18.73 7.26
N TYR A 186 -3.14 17.71 6.49
CA TYR A 186 -4.40 17.01 6.71
C TYR A 186 -4.52 16.36 8.08
N ARG A 187 -3.39 16.06 8.74
CA ARG A 187 -3.38 15.56 10.10
C ARG A 187 -4.00 16.55 11.09
N ASN A 188 -3.98 17.84 10.78
CA ASN A 188 -4.57 18.89 11.62
C ASN A 188 -6.10 18.77 11.72
N HIS A 189 -6.76 18.10 10.77
CA HIS A 189 -8.20 17.88 10.78
C HIS A 189 -8.63 16.70 11.68
N LEU A 190 -7.69 15.85 12.11
CA LEU A 190 -8.02 14.56 12.71
C LEU A 190 -8.58 14.65 14.13
N THR A 191 -8.34 15.77 14.83
CA THR A 191 -8.93 16.03 16.16
C THR A 191 -10.45 16.07 16.12
N GLY A 192 -11.04 16.58 15.02
CA GLY A 192 -12.47 16.63 14.77
C GLY A 192 -12.98 15.47 13.90
N ALA A 193 -12.22 14.39 13.71
CA ALA A 193 -12.57 13.33 12.76
C ALA A 193 -13.92 12.65 13.05
N ARG A 194 -14.37 12.64 14.32
CA ARG A 194 -15.68 12.07 14.70
C ARG A 194 -16.87 12.89 14.17
N ASP A 195 -16.64 14.15 13.81
CA ASP A 195 -17.65 15.08 13.28
C ASP A 195 -17.58 15.19 11.74
N PHE A 196 -16.77 14.36 11.09
CA PHE A 196 -16.71 14.34 9.63
C PHE A 196 -18.04 13.88 9.05
N ALA A 197 -18.36 14.38 7.85
CA ALA A 197 -19.64 14.13 7.19
C ALA A 197 -19.89 12.64 6.87
N VAL A 198 -18.83 11.84 6.73
CA VAL A 198 -18.93 10.40 6.51
C VAL A 198 -18.31 9.66 7.68
N ILE A 199 -19.12 8.84 8.35
CA ILE A 199 -18.73 7.93 9.42
C ILE A 199 -19.22 6.53 9.06
N GLN A 200 -18.32 5.54 9.08
CA GLN A 200 -18.64 4.14 8.82
C GLN A 200 -17.88 3.23 9.79
N GLN A 201 -18.59 2.29 10.43
CA GLN A 201 -17.95 1.20 11.15
C GLN A 201 -17.42 0.16 10.17
N LEU A 202 -16.20 -0.31 10.40
CA LEU A 202 -15.59 -1.41 9.66
C LEU A 202 -15.05 -2.45 10.64
N THR A 203 -15.56 -3.68 10.53
CA THR A 203 -15.00 -4.85 11.21
C THR A 203 -13.82 -5.39 10.39
N PRO A 204 -12.60 -5.45 10.96
CA PRO A 204 -11.43 -6.04 10.29
C PRO A 204 -11.63 -7.51 9.93
N ARG A 205 -10.99 -7.95 8.86
CA ARG A 205 -10.94 -9.35 8.43
C ARG A 205 -9.64 -9.98 8.91
N TYR A 206 -9.61 -11.30 9.04
CA TYR A 206 -8.35 -12.03 9.26
C TYR A 206 -7.29 -11.69 8.20
N ALA A 207 -7.70 -11.58 6.94
CA ALA A 207 -6.83 -11.21 5.82
C ALA A 207 -6.32 -9.77 5.84
N ASP A 208 -6.81 -8.92 6.76
CA ASP A 208 -6.27 -7.57 6.92
C ASP A 208 -4.99 -7.57 7.78
N MET A 209 -4.69 -8.68 8.46
CA MET A 209 -3.42 -8.86 9.19
C MET A 209 -2.26 -9.19 8.25
N ASP A 210 -1.07 -8.73 8.61
CA ASP A 210 0.19 -9.23 8.04
C ASP A 210 0.80 -10.35 8.89
N ALA A 211 1.92 -10.89 8.41
CA ALA A 211 2.65 -12.00 9.04
C ALA A 211 3.12 -11.70 10.47
N ASP A 212 3.14 -10.43 10.85
CA ASP A 212 3.58 -9.92 12.14
C ASP A 212 2.41 -9.74 13.13
N SER A 213 1.22 -10.22 12.76
CA SER A 213 -0.03 -10.10 13.52
C SER A 213 -0.47 -8.65 13.78
N GLN A 214 -0.08 -7.73 12.88
CA GLN A 214 -0.57 -6.35 12.87
C GLN A 214 -1.53 -6.15 11.71
N ARG A 215 -2.39 -5.11 11.78
CA ARG A 215 -3.07 -4.66 10.56
C ARG A 215 -2.02 -4.25 9.54
N SER A 216 -2.09 -4.86 8.36
CA SER A 216 -1.14 -4.64 7.28
C SER A 216 -1.26 -3.22 6.72
N GLU A 217 -0.15 -2.72 6.17
CA GLU A 217 -0.13 -1.48 5.39
C GLU A 217 -1.18 -1.50 4.27
N ALA A 218 -1.30 -2.62 3.55
CA ALA A 218 -2.28 -2.81 2.48
C ALA A 218 -3.73 -2.69 2.98
N ALA A 219 -4.04 -3.27 4.14
CA ALA A 219 -5.36 -3.16 4.73
C ALA A 219 -5.66 -1.71 5.13
N LEU A 220 -4.74 -1.04 5.81
CA LEU A 220 -4.90 0.36 6.20
C LEU A 220 -5.07 1.28 4.97
N ALA A 221 -4.32 1.05 3.88
CA ALA A 221 -4.51 1.76 2.62
C ALA A 221 -5.90 1.51 2.01
N ARG A 222 -6.38 0.25 2.04
CA ARG A 222 -7.75 -0.09 1.61
C ARG A 222 -8.82 0.52 2.51
N TYR A 223 -8.56 0.70 3.79
CA TYR A 223 -9.49 1.38 4.70
C TYR A 223 -9.64 2.86 4.30
N MET A 224 -8.57 3.51 3.86
CA MET A 224 -8.63 4.90 3.36
C MET A 224 -9.44 4.99 2.06
N GLU A 225 -9.30 4.00 1.16
CA GLU A 225 -10.18 3.89 -0.01
C GLU A 225 -11.65 3.69 0.39
N GLN A 226 -11.93 2.79 1.33
CA GLN A 226 -13.29 2.51 1.80
C GLN A 226 -13.93 3.75 2.44
N ALA A 227 -13.18 4.48 3.28
CA ALA A 227 -13.64 5.71 3.92
C ALA A 227 -14.09 6.74 2.87
N ARG A 228 -13.27 6.94 1.84
CA ARG A 228 -13.57 7.82 0.71
C ARG A 228 -14.74 7.32 -0.13
N PHE A 229 -14.78 6.03 -0.46
CA PHE A 229 -15.87 5.44 -1.24
C PHE A 229 -17.22 5.61 -0.55
N GLY A 230 -17.24 5.64 0.79
CA GLY A 230 -18.42 5.92 1.57
C GLY A 230 -19.09 7.26 1.28
N ALA A 231 -18.29 8.28 0.93
CA ALA A 231 -18.78 9.57 0.47
C ALA A 231 -19.17 9.55 -1.02
N ILE A 232 -18.27 9.02 -1.87
CA ILE A 232 -18.42 9.08 -3.33
C ILE A 232 -19.68 8.39 -3.82
N ARG A 233 -20.07 7.25 -3.21
CA ARG A 233 -21.25 6.49 -3.64
C ARG A 233 -22.57 7.27 -3.56
N HIS A 234 -22.60 8.36 -2.80
CA HIS A 234 -23.79 9.19 -2.59
C HIS A 234 -23.78 10.46 -3.45
N LEU A 235 -22.69 10.71 -4.21
CA LEU A 235 -22.60 11.86 -5.09
C LEU A 235 -23.29 11.55 -6.43
N ASP A 236 -24.20 12.43 -6.85
CA ASP A 236 -24.66 12.46 -8.24
C ASP A 236 -23.68 13.29 -9.07
N LEU A 237 -22.95 12.61 -9.96
CA LEU A 237 -21.94 13.19 -10.81
C LEU A 237 -22.46 13.59 -12.19
N GLY A 238 -23.76 13.43 -12.46
CA GLY A 238 -24.35 13.83 -13.74
C GLY A 238 -23.71 13.16 -14.95
N GLY A 239 -23.29 11.89 -14.81
CA GLY A 239 -22.62 11.16 -15.88
C GLY A 239 -21.10 11.40 -16.00
N LEU A 240 -20.50 12.21 -15.12
CA LEU A 240 -19.04 12.40 -15.05
C LEU A 240 -18.32 11.27 -14.33
N GLY A 241 -17.10 10.97 -14.77
CA GLY A 241 -16.20 10.01 -14.14
C GLY A 241 -15.41 10.65 -13.00
N ILE A 242 -14.92 9.83 -12.08
CA ILE A 242 -13.97 10.24 -11.05
C ILE A 242 -12.76 9.32 -11.13
N LEU A 243 -11.57 9.90 -11.12
CA LEU A 243 -10.30 9.21 -10.94
C LEU A 243 -9.61 9.70 -9.67
N ILE A 244 -8.76 8.86 -9.09
CA ILE A 244 -7.80 9.28 -8.08
C ILE A 244 -6.50 9.69 -8.80
N ALA A 245 -6.01 10.89 -8.52
CA ALA A 245 -4.74 11.36 -9.06
C ALA A 245 -3.59 11.07 -8.07
N SER A 246 -3.85 11.23 -6.78
CA SER A 246 -2.84 11.02 -5.74
C SER A 246 -3.47 10.53 -4.43
N ALA A 247 -2.75 9.66 -3.72
CA ALA A 247 -3.08 9.20 -2.37
C ALA A 247 -1.88 9.40 -1.44
N ASP A 248 -2.02 10.29 -0.47
CA ASP A 248 -1.05 10.56 0.59
C ASP A 248 -1.56 9.96 1.90
N ILE A 249 -0.93 8.89 2.36
CA ILE A 249 -1.35 8.11 3.51
C ILE A 249 -0.28 8.18 4.59
N SER A 250 -0.69 8.56 5.79
CA SER A 250 0.11 8.55 7.01
C SER A 250 -0.27 7.36 7.89
N TYR A 251 0.73 6.64 8.37
CA TYR A 251 0.58 5.49 9.27
C TYR A 251 1.03 5.92 10.67
N GLU A 252 0.07 6.14 11.56
CA GLU A 252 0.35 6.74 12.86
C GLU A 252 0.87 5.71 13.86
N HIS A 253 0.34 4.48 13.84
CA HIS A 253 0.87 3.38 14.63
C HIS A 253 0.50 2.01 14.07
N TYR A 254 1.34 1.02 14.35
CA TYR A 254 1.11 -0.39 14.04
C TYR A 254 0.86 -1.15 15.33
N ARG A 255 -0.42 -1.43 15.62
CA ARG A 255 -0.83 -2.17 16.81
C ARG A 255 -1.70 -3.38 16.44
N PRO A 256 -1.61 -4.47 17.21
CA PRO A 256 -2.48 -5.61 17.00
C PRO A 256 -3.89 -5.19 17.37
N GLY A 257 -4.88 -5.72 16.68
CA GLY A 257 -6.26 -5.43 17.04
C GLY A 257 -7.27 -6.05 16.11
N TRP A 258 -8.28 -6.65 16.72
CA TRP A 258 -9.45 -7.22 16.06
C TRP A 258 -10.66 -6.31 16.15
N GLU A 259 -10.57 -5.30 17.00
CA GLU A 259 -11.68 -4.40 17.27
C GLU A 259 -12.12 -3.65 16.00
N PRO A 260 -13.42 -3.39 15.85
CA PRO A 260 -13.93 -2.52 14.80
C PRO A 260 -13.20 -1.17 14.78
N VAL A 261 -12.99 -0.64 13.58
CA VAL A 261 -12.49 0.72 13.40
C VAL A 261 -13.59 1.62 12.85
N THR A 262 -13.59 2.87 13.27
CA THR A 262 -14.43 3.90 12.70
C THR A 262 -13.69 4.57 11.55
N LEU A 263 -14.17 4.40 10.33
CA LEU A 263 -13.72 5.14 9.18
C LEU A 263 -14.42 6.49 9.15
N ALA A 264 -13.64 7.57 9.09
CA ALA A 264 -14.14 8.93 8.97
C ALA A 264 -13.60 9.58 7.70
N ALA A 265 -14.43 10.33 6.96
CA ALA A 265 -14.00 11.07 5.79
C ALA A 265 -14.83 12.35 5.55
N GLY A 266 -14.18 13.37 4.98
CA GLY A 266 -14.82 14.61 4.55
C GLY A 266 -13.98 15.34 3.50
N ILE A 267 -14.53 16.41 2.94
CA ILE A 267 -13.88 17.24 1.93
C ILE A 267 -13.07 18.35 2.60
N SER A 268 -11.76 18.36 2.41
CA SER A 268 -10.88 19.44 2.91
C SER A 268 -10.65 20.54 1.88
N ARG A 269 -10.76 20.24 0.59
CA ARG A 269 -10.57 21.22 -0.48
C ARG A 269 -11.42 20.90 -1.71
N ILE A 270 -11.94 21.95 -2.34
CA ILE A 270 -12.61 21.86 -3.65
C ILE A 270 -11.90 22.82 -4.61
N GLY A 271 -11.44 22.31 -5.74
CA GLY A 271 -10.79 23.06 -6.82
C GLY A 271 -11.73 23.34 -7.99
N ASN A 272 -11.16 23.50 -9.18
CA ASN A 272 -11.92 23.68 -10.42
C ASN A 272 -12.44 22.33 -10.95
N SER A 273 -11.54 21.40 -11.27
CA SER A 273 -11.83 20.06 -11.80
C SER A 273 -11.46 18.92 -10.83
N SER A 274 -11.16 19.27 -9.58
CA SER A 274 -10.69 18.34 -8.56
C SER A 274 -11.20 18.70 -7.17
N PHE A 275 -11.13 17.75 -6.26
CA PHE A 275 -11.42 17.94 -4.84
C PHE A 275 -10.56 16.96 -4.01
N VAL A 276 -10.39 17.26 -2.74
CA VAL A 276 -9.55 16.49 -1.82
C VAL A 276 -10.41 15.91 -0.71
N PHE A 277 -10.37 14.58 -0.59
CA PHE A 277 -10.89 13.87 0.57
C PHE A 277 -9.80 13.74 1.62
N THR A 278 -10.12 14.15 2.85
CA THR A 278 -9.32 13.82 4.04
C THR A 278 -10.10 12.78 4.83
N GLY A 279 -9.44 11.72 5.28
CA GLY A 279 -10.07 10.69 6.09
C GLY A 279 -9.09 9.96 7.00
N CYS A 280 -9.63 9.11 7.86
CA CYS A 280 -8.85 8.30 8.77
C CYS A 280 -9.58 7.02 9.22
N ALA A 281 -8.80 6.12 9.82
CA ALA A 281 -9.29 4.95 10.55
C ALA A 281 -9.01 5.16 12.04
N LEU A 282 -10.06 5.30 12.84
CA LEU A 282 -10.02 5.49 14.28
C LEU A 282 -10.25 4.14 14.96
N GLY A 283 -9.31 3.71 15.80
CA GLY A 283 -9.52 2.66 16.79
C GLY A 283 -9.60 3.22 18.20
N ASP A 284 -9.61 2.33 19.19
CA ASP A 284 -9.63 2.71 20.61
C ASP A 284 -8.38 3.48 21.04
N ASP A 285 -7.24 3.14 20.42
CA ASP A 285 -5.94 3.77 20.66
C ASP A 285 -5.73 5.10 19.91
N GLY A 286 -6.75 5.58 19.20
CA GLY A 286 -6.69 6.79 18.37
C GLY A 286 -6.64 6.49 16.87
N VAL A 287 -6.10 7.44 16.10
CA VAL A 287 -5.99 7.31 14.64
C VAL A 287 -4.88 6.32 14.30
N GLN A 288 -5.21 5.28 13.54
CA GLN A 288 -4.25 4.29 13.05
C GLN A 288 -3.61 4.70 11.73
N ALA A 289 -4.44 5.20 10.82
CA ALA A 289 -4.02 5.71 9.52
C ALA A 289 -4.89 6.91 9.15
N SER A 290 -4.29 7.86 8.46
CA SER A 290 -4.97 9.03 7.90
C SER A 290 -4.54 9.24 6.46
N ALA A 291 -5.38 9.86 5.64
CA ALA A 291 -5.05 10.09 4.25
C ALA A 291 -5.66 11.36 3.68
N ASN A 292 -4.94 11.90 2.69
CA ASN A 292 -5.45 12.81 1.69
C ASN A 292 -5.53 12.11 0.34
N SER A 293 -6.68 12.20 -0.33
CA SER A 293 -6.87 11.67 -1.68
C SER A 293 -7.31 12.79 -2.61
N VAL A 294 -6.52 13.06 -3.64
CA VAL A 294 -6.86 14.02 -4.70
C VAL A 294 -7.70 13.30 -5.74
N MET A 295 -8.95 13.72 -5.87
CA MET A 295 -9.90 13.18 -6.83
C MET A 295 -10.08 14.18 -7.97
N VAL A 296 -10.08 13.68 -9.21
CA VAL A 296 -10.27 14.47 -10.42
C VAL A 296 -11.55 14.03 -11.10
N VAL A 297 -12.37 14.99 -11.49
CA VAL A 297 -13.58 14.74 -12.28
C VAL A 297 -13.23 14.79 -13.75
N ILE A 298 -13.68 13.79 -14.50
CA ILE A 298 -13.40 13.63 -15.92
C ILE A 298 -14.67 13.49 -16.73
N ASP A 299 -14.62 13.96 -17.97
CA ASP A 299 -15.60 13.62 -18.99
C ASP A 299 -15.34 12.19 -19.48
N ARG A 300 -16.33 11.30 -19.40
CA ARG A 300 -16.18 9.87 -19.74
C ARG A 300 -16.03 9.60 -21.24
N ALA A 301 -16.40 10.54 -22.11
CA ALA A 301 -16.28 10.38 -23.55
C ALA A 301 -14.87 10.76 -24.04
N THR A 302 -14.20 11.68 -23.33
CA THR A 302 -12.89 12.21 -23.73
C THR A 302 -11.74 11.83 -22.81
N ASP A 303 -12.03 11.26 -21.63
CA ASP A 303 -11.10 10.98 -20.54
C ASP A 303 -10.28 12.20 -20.09
N ARG A 304 -10.84 13.40 -20.26
CA ARG A 304 -10.16 14.66 -19.87
C ARG A 304 -10.73 15.24 -18.58
N PRO A 305 -9.88 15.84 -17.73
CA PRO A 305 -10.33 16.64 -16.59
C PRO A 305 -11.33 17.71 -17.03
N THR A 306 -12.47 17.79 -16.35
CA THR A 306 -13.54 18.74 -16.65
C THR A 306 -13.91 19.55 -15.41
N PRO A 307 -14.30 20.83 -15.53
CA PRO A 307 -14.75 21.62 -14.38
C PRO A 307 -15.89 20.94 -13.64
N LEU A 308 -15.86 21.03 -12.31
CA LEU A 308 -16.94 20.58 -11.43
C LEU A 308 -18.21 21.39 -11.73
N PRO A 309 -19.31 20.75 -12.16
CA PRO A 309 -20.61 21.41 -12.27
C PRO A 309 -21.06 21.97 -10.91
N ASP A 310 -21.81 23.06 -10.92
CA ASP A 310 -22.26 23.72 -9.69
C ASP A 310 -23.04 22.76 -8.77
N ALA A 311 -23.91 21.92 -9.33
CA ALA A 311 -24.65 20.91 -8.57
C ALA A 311 -23.73 19.88 -7.86
N VAL A 312 -22.60 19.51 -8.47
CA VAL A 312 -21.62 18.62 -7.82
C VAL A 312 -20.83 19.38 -6.76
N ARG A 313 -20.48 20.64 -7.04
CA ARG A 313 -19.78 21.52 -6.10
C ARG A 313 -20.59 21.75 -4.83
N GLU A 314 -21.90 21.94 -4.95
CA GLU A 314 -22.82 22.08 -3.82
C GLU A 314 -22.89 20.81 -2.97
N GLN A 315 -23.01 19.62 -3.59
CA GLN A 315 -22.96 18.34 -2.88
C GLN A 315 -21.64 18.16 -2.12
N LEU A 316 -20.50 18.45 -2.76
CA LEU A 316 -19.18 18.38 -2.13
C LEU A 316 -19.03 19.39 -0.99
N ALA A 317 -19.65 20.58 -1.11
CA ALA A 317 -19.65 21.59 -0.04
C ALA A 317 -20.38 21.08 1.21
N GLY A 318 -21.45 20.32 1.05
CA GLY A 318 -22.16 19.65 2.16
C GLY A 318 -21.33 18.60 2.89
N LEU A 319 -20.26 18.10 2.27
CA LEU A 319 -19.33 17.13 2.87
C LEU A 319 -18.08 17.78 3.47
N ARG A 320 -18.00 19.12 3.50
CA ARG A 320 -16.80 19.81 3.98
C ARG A 320 -16.51 19.51 5.44
N ILE A 321 -15.23 19.26 5.71
CA ILE A 321 -14.72 19.23 7.07
C ILE A 321 -14.89 20.64 7.65
N GLN A 322 -15.62 20.72 8.75
CA GLN A 322 -15.74 21.96 9.49
C GLN A 322 -14.41 22.22 10.20
N PRO A 323 -13.93 23.48 10.25
CA PRO A 323 -12.79 23.80 11.09
C PRO A 323 -13.15 23.40 12.52
N SER A 324 -12.31 22.56 13.14
CA SER A 324 -12.45 22.21 14.55
C SER A 324 -12.51 23.53 15.30
N GLY A 325 -13.63 23.80 15.99
CA GLY A 325 -13.76 25.00 16.79
C GLY A 325 -12.57 25.04 17.74
N GLY A 326 -11.70 26.04 17.57
CA GLY A 326 -10.64 26.30 18.53
C GLY A 326 -11.34 26.65 19.84
N ALA A 327 -11.37 25.71 20.78
CA ALA A 327 -11.40 26.10 22.18
C ALA A 327 -10.06 26.79 22.41
N GLU A 328 -10.06 28.12 22.36
CA GLU A 328 -9.02 28.94 22.99
C GLU A 328 -8.84 28.41 24.42
N LEU A 329 -7.63 27.96 24.74
CA LEU A 329 -7.13 27.89 26.11
C LEU A 329 -6.44 29.21 26.43
#